data_AF-A0A242CCK6-F1
#
_entry.id   AF-A0A242CCK6-F1
#
_cell.length_a   1.000
_cell.length_b   1.000
_cell.length_c   1.000
_cell.angle_alpha   90.00
_cell.angle_beta   90.00
_cell.angle_gamma   90.00
#
_symmetry.space_group_name_H-M   'P 1'
#
loop_
_entity.id
_entity.type
_entity.pdbx_description
1 polymer ?
#
loop_
_entity_poly.entity_id
_entity_poly.type
_entity_poly.pdbx_seq_one_letter_code
_entity_poly.pdbx_strand_id
1 'polypeptide(L)'
;MKKKHLLSTAAVLAGLLSGAALTTQTANAQSITQEITQKGAFDPTEISSVYFEHYNVLRAKLKTPVSAKDYYLVLAAKGVSKGEPVKQNGNYIGFDLNLDDLVKEYPTVADREKLFDSLFIRSVFLTANKPPVTEKLTNQDLKNELLNYNYLGSFDHDESVSNLIKGNAFNKFFNAKPVYGDHLLDNGYLTTQTLSMQFDFKPEMKNGYTYALIDASGKIAGKTWPFEEYFFVFPPEGKNFLPKEYTITAKSTKTGEVFKLATFTPVHIF
;
A
#
# COMPACT_ATOMS: atom_id res chain seq x y z
N MET A 1 -40.21 33.45 19.24
CA MET A 1 -39.07 32.96 20.06
C MET A 1 -38.66 31.56 19.62
N LYS A 2 -37.66 31.48 18.73
CA LYS A 2 -36.38 30.74 18.83
C LYS A 2 -36.43 29.29 19.34
N LYS A 3 -36.18 28.36 18.41
CA LYS A 3 -35.71 26.98 18.63
C LYS A 3 -34.39 26.98 19.41
N LYS A 4 -34.20 26.02 20.32
CA LYS A 4 -32.89 25.65 20.87
C LYS A 4 -32.63 24.17 20.59
N HIS A 5 -31.76 23.92 19.61
CA HIS A 5 -30.84 22.79 19.63
C HIS A 5 -29.71 23.10 20.61
N LEU A 6 -29.05 22.06 21.16
CA LEU A 6 -27.58 21.87 21.18
C LEU A 6 -27.18 20.89 22.31
N LEU A 7 -26.49 19.83 21.87
CA LEU A 7 -25.39 19.09 22.53
C LEU A 7 -25.54 18.62 23.99
N SER A 8 -25.54 17.29 24.17
CA SER A 8 -25.00 16.70 25.40
C SER A 8 -24.27 15.38 25.12
N THR A 9 -23.05 15.46 24.56
CA THR A 9 -22.07 14.35 24.62
C THR A 9 -20.66 14.84 24.32
N ALA A 10 -20.17 15.81 25.10
CA ALA A 10 -18.76 16.19 25.08
C ALA A 10 -18.35 16.67 26.49
N ALA A 11 -18.20 15.75 27.44
CA ALA A 11 -17.62 16.03 28.76
C ALA A 11 -17.25 14.74 29.50
N VAL A 12 -16.46 13.84 28.89
CA VAL A 12 -15.77 12.77 29.64
C VAL A 12 -14.36 12.59 29.07
N LEU A 13 -13.55 13.66 29.02
CA LEU A 13 -12.11 13.52 28.73
C LEU A 13 -11.25 14.72 29.18
N ALA A 14 -11.64 15.39 30.27
CA ALA A 14 -10.87 16.51 30.83
C ALA A 14 -10.85 16.47 32.37
N GLY A 15 -10.40 15.37 32.96
CA GLY A 15 -10.45 15.20 34.42
C GLY A 15 -9.35 14.33 35.04
N LEU A 16 -8.19 14.16 34.41
CA LEU A 16 -7.10 13.33 34.98
C LEU A 16 -5.70 13.95 34.90
N LEU A 17 -5.58 15.28 34.85
CA LEU A 17 -4.29 15.98 34.95
C LEU A 17 -4.35 17.13 35.95
N SER A 18 -4.32 16.81 37.24
CA SER A 18 -3.72 17.66 38.27
C SER A 18 -3.80 16.97 39.63
N GLY A 19 -2.65 16.52 40.14
CA GLY A 19 -2.53 16.09 41.53
C GLY A 19 -1.56 14.95 41.75
N ALA A 20 -0.27 15.19 41.52
CA ALA A 20 0.81 14.50 42.25
C ALA A 20 2.15 15.18 41.97
N ALA A 21 2.38 16.31 42.62
CA ALA A 21 3.73 16.78 42.87
C ALA A 21 4.11 16.37 44.30
N LEU A 22 5.32 15.79 44.42
CA LEU A 22 6.10 15.53 45.63
C LEU A 22 5.61 14.43 46.59
N THR A 23 6.28 13.28 46.55
CA THR A 23 7.27 12.90 47.58
C THR A 23 8.32 11.95 47.00
N THR A 24 9.58 12.34 47.12
CA THR A 24 10.77 11.54 46.80
C THR A 24 11.15 10.68 48.01
N GLN A 25 11.39 9.38 47.82
CA GLN A 25 12.68 8.70 48.10
C GLN A 25 12.52 7.17 48.22
N THR A 26 13.14 6.48 47.26
CA THR A 26 13.85 5.19 47.36
C THR A 26 13.24 4.06 48.18
N ALA A 27 12.58 3.13 47.48
CA ALA A 27 12.63 1.71 47.79
C ALA A 27 12.89 0.93 46.49
N ASN A 28 14.13 0.46 46.37
CA ASN A 28 14.73 -0.49 45.43
C ASN A 28 13.95 -0.98 44.19
N ALA A 29 14.64 -0.79 43.06
CA ALA A 29 14.57 -1.61 41.86
C ALA A 29 14.36 -3.11 42.16
N GLN A 30 13.11 -3.55 42.08
CA GLN A 30 12.69 -4.94 41.83
C GLN A 30 11.18 -4.96 41.51
N SER A 31 10.79 -4.35 40.40
CA SER A 31 9.55 -4.70 39.69
C SER A 31 9.88 -4.95 38.23
N ILE A 32 10.66 -6.02 38.05
CA ILE A 32 10.85 -6.72 36.79
C ILE A 32 9.46 -7.11 36.27
N THR A 33 9.14 -6.67 35.05
CA THR A 33 8.16 -7.26 34.11
C THR A 33 6.99 -8.02 34.73
N GLN A 34 5.87 -7.32 34.92
CA GLN A 34 4.55 -7.95 34.95
C GLN A 34 3.63 -7.22 33.98
N GLU A 35 3.90 -7.38 32.68
CA GLU A 35 2.79 -7.53 31.74
C GLU A 35 2.06 -8.81 32.15
N ILE A 36 1.07 -8.67 33.03
CA ILE A 36 0.15 -9.76 33.34
C ILE A 36 -0.76 -9.91 32.13
N THR A 37 -0.29 -10.65 31.13
CA THR A 37 -1.12 -11.21 30.07
C THR A 37 -1.94 -12.34 30.70
N GLN A 38 -3.06 -12.00 31.34
CA GLN A 38 -4.05 -13.02 31.70
C GLN A 38 -4.69 -13.53 30.40
N LYS A 39 -4.28 -14.74 29.98
CA LYS A 39 -5.00 -15.57 29.01
C LYS A 39 -6.35 -15.98 29.62
N GLY A 40 -7.32 -15.07 29.62
CA GLY A 40 -8.71 -15.50 29.60
C GLY A 40 -8.93 -16.32 28.33
N ALA A 41 -9.76 -17.37 28.38
CA ALA A 41 -10.06 -18.20 27.22
C ALA A 41 -10.75 -17.39 26.11
N PHE A 42 -9.92 -16.74 25.32
CA PHE A 42 -10.18 -16.07 24.08
C PHE A 42 -9.18 -16.70 23.12
N ASP A 43 -9.68 -17.24 22.00
CA ASP A 43 -8.78 -17.79 21.00
C ASP A 43 -7.83 -16.68 20.53
N PRO A 44 -6.52 -16.96 20.41
CA PRO A 44 -5.56 -15.94 20.04
C PRO A 44 -5.96 -15.27 18.73
N THR A 45 -5.89 -13.94 18.71
CA THR A 45 -6.10 -13.13 17.50
C THR A 45 -4.89 -13.24 16.60
N GLU A 46 -4.86 -14.31 15.82
CA GLU A 46 -3.78 -14.58 14.87
C GLU A 46 -4.07 -13.93 13.51
N ILE A 47 -3.01 -13.45 12.84
CA ILE A 47 -3.08 -13.06 11.43
C ILE A 47 -2.82 -14.30 10.58
N SER A 48 -3.76 -14.63 9.68
CA SER A 48 -3.65 -15.79 8.78
C SER A 48 -2.92 -15.46 7.48
N SER A 49 -3.09 -14.24 6.97
CA SER A 49 -2.49 -13.81 5.71
C SER A 49 -2.31 -12.31 5.68
N VAL A 50 -1.35 -11.85 4.89
CA VAL A 50 -1.07 -10.45 4.64
C VAL A 50 -1.03 -10.24 3.14
N TYR A 51 -1.72 -9.20 2.65
CA TYR A 51 -1.73 -8.86 1.24
C TYR A 51 -2.09 -7.40 1.03
N PHE A 52 -1.68 -6.82 -0.09
CA PHE A 52 -2.02 -5.45 -0.45
C PHE A 52 -3.46 -5.38 -0.96
N GLU A 53 -4.28 -4.53 -0.35
CA GLU A 53 -5.59 -4.12 -0.89
C GLU A 53 -5.45 -2.91 -1.81
N HIS A 54 -4.37 -2.15 -1.61
CA HIS A 54 -3.97 -1.00 -2.42
C HIS A 54 -2.44 -0.89 -2.34
N TYR A 55 -1.77 -0.15 -3.22
CA TYR A 55 -0.29 -0.10 -3.24
C TYR A 55 0.36 0.36 -1.92
N ASN A 56 -0.39 1.11 -1.10
CA ASN A 56 0.03 1.57 0.21
C ASN A 56 -0.84 1.02 1.35
N VAL A 57 -1.86 0.21 1.07
CA VAL A 57 -2.71 -0.37 2.13
C VAL A 57 -2.47 -1.87 2.23
N LEU A 58 -1.84 -2.26 3.33
CA LEU A 58 -1.56 -3.65 3.65
C LEU A 58 -2.63 -4.21 4.58
N ARG A 59 -3.37 -5.22 4.12
CA ARG A 59 -4.38 -5.89 4.93
C ARG A 59 -3.79 -7.08 5.68
N ALA A 60 -3.83 -7.01 7.00
CA ALA A 60 -3.54 -8.12 7.90
C ALA A 60 -4.86 -8.84 8.25
N LYS A 61 -5.12 -9.97 7.60
CA LYS A 61 -6.38 -10.72 7.77
C LYS A 61 -6.34 -11.59 9.02
N LEU A 62 -7.38 -11.50 9.85
CA LEU A 62 -7.53 -12.37 11.00
C LEU A 62 -7.76 -13.82 10.57
N LYS A 63 -7.17 -14.77 11.28
CA LYS A 63 -7.41 -16.20 11.10
C LYS A 63 -8.84 -16.58 11.42
N THR A 64 -9.36 -16.04 12.52
CA THR A 64 -10.74 -16.23 12.96
C THR A 64 -11.42 -14.85 13.06
N PRO A 65 -12.53 -14.60 12.34
CA PRO A 65 -13.28 -13.37 12.51
C PRO A 65 -13.76 -13.18 13.95
N VAL A 66 -13.75 -11.93 14.43
CA VAL A 66 -14.13 -11.60 15.81
C VAL A 66 -15.38 -10.73 15.81
N SER A 67 -16.38 -11.09 16.61
CA SER A 67 -17.65 -10.35 16.70
C SER A 67 -17.46 -8.90 17.14
N ALA A 68 -17.91 -7.95 16.31
CA ALA A 68 -17.86 -6.53 16.65
C ALA A 68 -18.97 -6.09 17.62
N LYS A 69 -19.90 -6.98 17.96
CA LYS A 69 -20.90 -6.77 19.01
C LYS A 69 -20.32 -7.09 20.40
N ASP A 70 -19.45 -8.09 20.46
CA ASP A 70 -18.89 -8.58 21.72
C ASP A 70 -17.56 -7.92 22.06
N TYR A 71 -16.84 -7.45 21.03
CA TYR A 71 -15.48 -6.92 21.18
C TYR A 71 -15.30 -5.57 20.48
N TYR A 72 -14.37 -4.79 21.00
CA TYR A 72 -13.70 -3.72 20.28
C TYR A 72 -12.24 -4.11 20.07
N LEU A 73 -11.81 -4.16 18.81
CA LEU A 73 -10.46 -4.54 18.42
C LEU A 73 -9.66 -3.34 17.91
N VAL A 74 -8.41 -3.25 18.34
CA VAL A 74 -7.46 -2.22 17.87
C VAL A 74 -6.11 -2.87 17.59
N LEU A 75 -5.53 -2.59 16.42
CA LEU A 75 -4.11 -2.79 16.17
C LEU A 75 -3.36 -1.53 16.60
N ALA A 76 -2.50 -1.64 17.60
CA ALA A 76 -1.85 -0.49 18.20
C ALA A 76 -0.36 -0.69 18.48
N ALA A 77 0.35 0.42 18.57
CA ALA A 77 1.68 0.53 19.15
C ALA A 77 1.66 1.65 20.19
N LYS A 78 2.24 1.40 21.38
CA LYS A 78 2.27 2.38 22.48
C LYS A 78 0.91 2.99 22.83
N GLY A 79 -0.18 2.24 22.63
CA GLY A 79 -1.56 2.68 22.90
C GLY A 79 -2.20 3.55 21.82
N VAL A 80 -1.54 3.78 20.68
CA VAL A 80 -2.06 4.53 19.54
C VAL A 80 -2.39 3.56 18.40
N SER A 81 -3.54 3.74 17.76
CA SER A 81 -3.94 2.94 16.60
C SER A 81 -2.93 3.07 15.47
N LYS A 82 -2.56 1.95 14.84
CA LYS A 82 -1.65 1.87 13.69
C LYS A 82 -2.26 1.17 12.47
N GLY A 83 -3.54 0.82 12.56
CA GLY A 83 -4.30 0.29 11.43
C GLY A 83 -5.80 0.46 11.65
N GLU A 84 -6.53 0.57 10.55
CA GLU A 84 -7.98 0.69 10.55
C GLU A 84 -8.64 -0.70 10.61
N PRO A 85 -9.59 -0.94 11.52
CA PRO A 85 -10.25 -2.23 11.62
C PRO A 85 -11.19 -2.47 10.44
N VAL A 86 -11.05 -3.64 9.80
CA VAL A 86 -11.90 -4.04 8.67
C VAL A 86 -13.04 -4.90 9.17
N LYS A 87 -14.28 -4.50 8.88
CA LYS A 87 -15.49 -5.18 9.31
C LYS A 87 -16.27 -5.75 8.14
N GLN A 88 -16.71 -7.00 8.26
CA GLN A 88 -17.59 -7.66 7.32
C GLN A 88 -18.67 -8.43 8.07
N ASN A 89 -19.93 -8.21 7.71
CA ASN A 89 -21.09 -8.90 8.30
C ASN A 89 -21.13 -8.83 9.84
N GLY A 90 -20.72 -7.69 10.42
CA GLY A 90 -20.71 -7.47 11.88
C GLY A 90 -19.53 -8.10 12.62
N ASN A 91 -18.55 -8.65 11.92
CA ASN A 91 -17.32 -9.19 12.50
C ASN A 91 -16.10 -8.40 12.00
N TYR A 92 -15.10 -8.23 12.85
CA TYR A 92 -13.75 -7.86 12.43
C TYR A 92 -13.14 -9.03 11.65
N ILE A 93 -12.59 -8.73 10.48
CA ILE A 93 -11.92 -9.71 9.62
C ILE A 93 -10.43 -9.40 9.41
N GLY A 94 -9.96 -8.24 9.85
CA GLY A 94 -8.58 -7.80 9.66
C GLY A 94 -8.35 -6.35 10.07
N PHE A 95 -7.16 -5.87 9.74
CA PHE A 95 -6.75 -4.48 9.87
C PHE A 95 -6.07 -4.02 8.59
N ASP A 96 -6.34 -2.79 8.18
CA ASP A 96 -5.66 -2.10 7.09
C ASP A 96 -4.59 -1.18 7.65
N LEU A 97 -3.36 -1.38 7.24
CA LEU A 97 -2.24 -0.51 7.58
C LEU A 97 -1.93 0.38 6.38
N ASN A 98 -2.05 1.69 6.54
CA ASN A 98 -1.53 2.64 5.55
C ASN A 98 -0.01 2.74 5.70
N LEU A 99 0.72 2.04 4.83
CA LEU A 99 2.17 1.97 4.86
C LEU A 99 2.82 3.32 4.58
N ASP A 100 2.20 4.20 3.79
CA ASP A 100 2.76 5.54 3.52
C ASP A 100 2.82 6.38 4.80
N ASP A 101 1.75 6.38 5.58
CA ASP A 101 1.69 7.10 6.86
C ASP A 101 2.70 6.51 7.84
N LEU A 102 2.79 5.17 7.88
CA LEU A 102 3.73 4.47 8.75
C LEU A 102 5.19 4.74 8.36
N VAL A 103 5.56 4.75 7.08
CA VAL A 103 6.95 5.02 6.69
C VAL A 103 7.32 6.51 6.77
N LYS A 104 6.35 7.42 6.68
CA LYS A 104 6.59 8.85 7.00
C LYS A 104 6.90 9.04 8.48
N GLU A 105 6.20 8.32 9.36
CA GLU A 105 6.45 8.36 10.81
C GLU A 105 7.70 7.55 11.23
N TYR A 106 7.98 6.44 10.54
CA TYR A 106 9.08 5.50 10.80
C TYR A 106 9.92 5.30 9.52
N PRO A 107 10.80 6.26 9.17
CA PRO A 107 11.45 6.30 7.85
C PRO A 107 12.58 5.28 7.65
N THR A 108 13.17 4.75 8.73
CA THR A 108 14.28 3.80 8.62
C THR A 108 13.82 2.37 8.89
N VAL A 109 14.53 1.39 8.32
CA VAL A 109 14.30 -0.04 8.61
C VAL A 109 14.37 -0.32 10.12
N ALA A 110 15.31 0.31 10.83
CA ALA A 110 15.45 0.15 12.28
C ALA A 110 14.28 0.75 13.08
N ASP A 111 13.68 1.83 12.60
CA ASP A 111 12.48 2.41 13.24
C ASP A 111 11.25 1.54 13.01
N ARG A 112 11.13 0.97 11.81
CA ARG A 112 10.05 0.03 11.45
C ARG A 112 10.16 -1.29 12.18
N GLU A 113 11.38 -1.77 12.42
CA GLU A 113 11.65 -2.93 13.28
C GLU A 113 11.12 -2.69 14.70
N LYS A 114 11.46 -1.53 15.29
CA LYS A 114 10.97 -1.14 16.62
C LYS A 114 9.45 -0.95 16.65
N LEU A 115 8.86 -0.38 15.60
CA LEU A 115 7.41 -0.29 15.47
C LEU A 115 6.81 -1.70 15.52
N PHE A 116 7.25 -2.60 14.64
CA PHE A 116 6.73 -3.96 14.57
C PHE A 116 6.84 -4.70 15.91
N ASP A 117 8.00 -4.62 16.55
CA ASP A 117 8.23 -5.27 17.85
C ASP A 117 7.32 -4.75 18.97
N SER A 118 6.75 -3.55 18.79
CA SER A 118 5.81 -2.92 19.71
C SER A 118 4.34 -3.05 19.31
N LEU A 119 4.04 -3.64 18.13
CA LEU A 119 2.68 -3.83 17.67
C LEU A 119 1.98 -4.94 18.47
N PHE A 120 0.73 -4.66 18.82
CA PHE A 120 -0.16 -5.61 19.46
C PHE A 120 -1.59 -5.42 18.97
N ILE A 121 -2.37 -6.50 19.06
CA ILE A 121 -3.82 -6.44 18.92
C ILE A 121 -4.41 -6.41 20.33
N ARG A 122 -5.18 -5.37 20.61
CA ARG A 122 -5.91 -5.23 21.87
C ARG A 122 -7.39 -5.53 21.66
N SER A 123 -7.89 -6.46 22.45
CA SER A 123 -9.28 -6.90 22.46
C SER A 123 -9.95 -6.42 23.74
N VAL A 124 -10.95 -5.55 23.60
CA VAL A 124 -11.75 -5.03 24.72
C VAL A 124 -13.13 -5.66 24.69
N PHE A 125 -13.52 -6.35 25.76
CA PHE A 125 -14.86 -6.93 25.88
C PHE A 125 -15.89 -5.83 26.10
N LEU A 126 -16.96 -5.83 25.29
CA LEU A 126 -18.05 -4.86 25.39
C LEU A 126 -19.21 -5.37 26.26
N THR A 127 -19.37 -6.68 26.34
CA THR A 127 -20.55 -7.33 26.95
C THR A 127 -20.24 -8.00 28.29
N ALA A 128 -18.97 -8.07 28.70
CA ALA A 128 -18.55 -8.71 29.94
C ALA A 128 -17.54 -7.82 30.68
N ASN A 129 -17.60 -7.80 32.01
CA ASN A 129 -16.59 -7.14 32.85
C ASN A 129 -15.32 -7.99 32.93
N LYS A 130 -14.67 -8.19 31.79
CA LYS A 130 -13.40 -8.89 31.65
C LYS A 130 -12.30 -7.89 31.32
N PRO A 131 -11.09 -8.06 31.88
CA PRO A 131 -9.97 -7.20 31.51
C PRO A 131 -9.68 -7.34 30.00
N PRO A 132 -9.16 -6.28 29.37
CA PRO A 132 -8.78 -6.34 27.97
C PRO A 132 -7.63 -7.33 27.77
N VAL A 133 -7.69 -8.08 26.67
CA VAL A 133 -6.60 -8.99 26.26
C VAL A 133 -5.71 -8.23 25.28
N THR A 134 -4.40 -8.35 25.44
CA THR A 134 -3.41 -7.74 24.55
C THR A 134 -2.49 -8.83 24.05
N GLU A 135 -2.41 -8.96 22.72
CA GLU A 135 -1.64 -9.99 22.06
C GLU A 135 -0.59 -9.36 21.16
N LYS A 136 0.68 -9.70 21.40
CA LYS A 136 1.78 -9.22 20.57
C LYS A 136 1.64 -9.76 19.15
N LEU A 137 1.89 -8.89 18.17
CA LEU A 137 1.92 -9.28 16.78
C LEU A 137 3.22 -10.04 16.46
N THR A 138 3.09 -11.22 15.84
CA THR A 138 4.24 -12.11 15.56
C THR A 138 4.33 -12.56 14.10
N ASN A 139 3.37 -12.15 13.27
CA ASN A 139 3.29 -12.56 11.86
C ASN A 139 4.50 -12.02 11.06
N GLN A 140 5.35 -12.92 10.57
CA GLN A 140 6.59 -12.57 9.89
C GLN A 140 6.36 -11.97 8.50
N ASP A 141 5.27 -12.31 7.82
CA ASP A 141 4.95 -11.74 6.51
C ASP A 141 4.65 -10.24 6.64
N LEU A 142 3.84 -9.87 7.64
CA LEU A 142 3.55 -8.47 7.95
C LEU A 142 4.82 -7.71 8.33
N LYS A 143 5.72 -8.35 9.11
CA LYS A 143 7.01 -7.77 9.44
C LYS A 143 7.81 -7.48 8.18
N ASN A 144 7.96 -8.49 7.32
CA ASN A 144 8.72 -8.38 6.09
C ASN A 144 8.18 -7.28 5.18
N GLU A 145 6.86 -7.19 4.99
CA GLU A 145 6.25 -6.15 4.16
C GLU A 145 6.50 -4.75 4.76
N LEU A 146 6.33 -4.58 6.07
CA LEU A 146 6.59 -3.29 6.73
C LEU A 146 8.06 -2.86 6.60
N LEU A 147 9.00 -3.78 6.79
CA LEU A 147 10.44 -3.48 6.74
C LEU A 147 10.91 -3.14 5.33
N ASN A 148 10.35 -3.80 4.32
CA ASN A 148 10.75 -3.68 2.93
C ASN A 148 9.92 -2.65 2.14
N TYR A 149 8.84 -2.12 2.73
CA TYR A 149 8.05 -1.11 2.06
C TYR A 149 8.89 0.14 1.75
N ASN A 150 8.81 0.58 0.51
CA ASN A 150 9.38 1.85 0.08
C ASN A 150 8.21 2.78 -0.23
N TYR A 151 8.25 4.00 0.32
CA TYR A 151 7.28 5.02 -0.01
C TYR A 151 7.29 5.23 -1.53
N LEU A 152 6.15 4.96 -2.18
CA LEU A 152 6.05 5.09 -3.64
C LEU A 152 5.55 6.46 -4.08
N GLY A 153 4.96 7.24 -3.17
CA GLY A 153 4.41 8.57 -3.47
C GLY A 153 2.89 8.64 -3.41
N SER A 154 2.34 9.84 -3.60
CA SER A 154 0.95 10.03 -3.98
C SER A 154 0.66 9.56 -5.42
N PHE A 155 -0.62 9.38 -5.70
CA PHE A 155 -1.15 9.10 -7.03
C PHE A 155 -1.63 10.39 -7.67
N ASP A 156 -1.61 10.45 -9.01
CA ASP A 156 -2.08 11.57 -9.85
C ASP A 156 -1.01 12.63 -10.18
N HIS A 157 0.18 12.16 -10.56
CA HIS A 157 1.25 12.98 -11.11
C HIS A 157 1.51 12.68 -12.60
N ASP A 158 1.73 13.74 -13.38
CA ASP A 158 2.20 13.70 -14.77
C ASP A 158 3.72 13.97 -14.80
N GLU A 159 4.51 12.90 -14.85
CA GLU A 159 5.98 13.00 -14.78
C GLU A 159 6.68 11.97 -15.68
N SER A 160 8.00 11.86 -15.53
CA SER A 160 8.82 10.88 -16.23
C SER A 160 8.67 9.49 -15.63
N VAL A 161 8.39 8.51 -16.49
CA VAL A 161 8.33 7.09 -16.13
C VAL A 161 9.72 6.58 -15.73
N SER A 162 9.83 6.02 -14.52
CA SER A 162 11.09 5.53 -13.96
C SER A 162 11.21 4.00 -13.92
N ASN A 163 10.11 3.25 -13.96
CA ASN A 163 10.09 1.77 -13.93
C ASN A 163 10.02 1.11 -15.32
N LEU A 164 10.42 1.83 -16.37
CA LEU A 164 10.53 1.33 -17.73
C LEU A 164 11.94 0.76 -18.00
N ILE A 165 12.01 -0.48 -18.47
CA ILE A 165 13.26 -1.12 -18.88
C ILE A 165 13.41 -0.96 -20.40
N LYS A 166 14.45 -0.24 -20.83
CA LYS A 166 14.76 -0.01 -22.25
C LYS A 166 15.38 -1.27 -22.86
N GLY A 167 14.82 -1.75 -23.96
CA GLY A 167 15.39 -2.85 -24.74
C GLY A 167 16.58 -2.41 -25.60
N ASN A 168 17.34 -3.37 -26.13
CA ASN A 168 18.54 -3.10 -26.94
C ASN A 168 18.26 -2.25 -28.19
N ALA A 169 17.04 -2.32 -28.72
CA ALA A 169 16.64 -1.53 -29.88
C ALA A 169 16.01 -0.17 -29.52
N PHE A 170 15.88 0.20 -28.23
CA PHE A 170 15.16 1.41 -27.81
C PHE A 170 15.65 2.67 -28.55
N ASN A 171 16.96 2.93 -28.53
CA ASN A 171 17.56 4.12 -29.15
C ASN A 171 17.54 4.08 -30.69
N LYS A 172 17.22 2.94 -31.31
CA LYS A 172 16.97 2.87 -32.76
C LYS A 172 15.63 3.50 -33.11
N PHE A 173 14.61 3.35 -32.27
CA PHE A 173 13.24 3.79 -32.54
C PHE A 173 12.85 5.09 -31.83
N PHE A 174 13.46 5.36 -30.67
CA PHE A 174 13.16 6.50 -29.83
C PHE A 174 14.38 7.38 -29.63
N ASN A 175 14.16 8.67 -29.42
CA ASN A 175 15.21 9.57 -28.97
C ASN A 175 15.49 9.37 -27.47
N ALA A 176 16.71 9.66 -27.04
CA ALA A 176 17.13 9.49 -25.65
C ALA A 176 16.57 10.60 -24.74
N LYS A 177 15.24 10.72 -24.69
CA LYS A 177 14.50 11.63 -23.81
C LYS A 177 13.72 10.85 -22.74
N PRO A 178 13.24 11.52 -21.68
CA PRO A 178 12.31 10.92 -20.74
C PRO A 178 11.04 10.44 -21.46
N VAL A 179 10.48 9.35 -20.94
CA VAL A 179 9.15 8.86 -21.32
C VAL A 179 8.18 9.45 -20.31
N TYR A 180 7.09 10.03 -20.77
CA TYR A 180 6.07 10.60 -19.90
C TYR A 180 4.88 9.66 -19.80
N GLY A 181 4.18 9.70 -18.68
CA GLY A 181 2.92 8.99 -18.50
C GLY A 181 2.00 9.75 -17.56
N ASP A 182 0.71 9.43 -17.63
CA ASP A 182 -0.29 9.93 -16.70
C ASP A 182 -0.44 8.98 -15.50
N HIS A 183 -1.05 9.51 -14.43
CA HIS A 183 -1.45 8.71 -13.27
C HIS A 183 -0.29 7.85 -12.72
N LEU A 184 0.89 8.45 -12.64
CA LEU A 184 2.08 7.85 -12.06
C LEU A 184 2.05 8.01 -10.53
N LEU A 185 2.82 7.18 -9.84
CA LEU A 185 3.21 7.45 -8.44
C LEU A 185 4.31 8.52 -8.42
N ASP A 186 4.50 9.26 -7.32
CA ASP A 186 5.52 10.33 -7.23
C ASP A 186 6.94 9.86 -7.58
N ASN A 187 7.26 8.58 -7.39
CA ASN A 187 8.54 8.02 -7.78
C ASN A 187 8.67 7.73 -9.29
N GLY A 188 7.67 8.07 -10.10
CA GLY A 188 7.59 7.87 -11.55
C GLY A 188 7.14 6.46 -11.96
N TYR A 189 6.61 5.64 -11.04
CA TYR A 189 6.18 4.28 -11.37
C TYR A 189 4.84 4.30 -12.09
N LEU A 190 4.78 3.58 -13.21
CA LEU A 190 3.53 3.27 -13.90
C LEU A 190 2.58 2.50 -12.99
N THR A 191 1.29 2.80 -13.09
CA THR A 191 0.24 2.19 -12.28
C THR A 191 -0.80 1.49 -13.16
N THR A 192 -1.65 0.66 -12.55
CA THR A 192 -2.79 0.09 -13.26
C THR A 192 -3.77 1.15 -13.77
N GLN A 193 -3.77 2.38 -13.24
CA GLN A 193 -4.61 3.48 -13.73
C GLN A 193 -3.92 4.35 -14.79
N THR A 194 -2.64 4.12 -15.12
CA THR A 194 -2.01 4.81 -16.25
C THR A 194 -2.83 4.53 -17.53
N LEU A 195 -3.32 5.59 -18.15
CA LEU A 195 -4.10 5.57 -19.38
C LEU A 195 -3.21 5.81 -20.59
N SER A 196 -2.09 6.50 -20.45
CA SER A 196 -1.20 6.77 -21.57
C SER A 196 0.26 6.90 -21.18
N MET A 197 1.13 6.46 -22.08
CA MET A 197 2.54 6.81 -22.09
C MET A 197 2.93 7.43 -23.42
N GLN A 198 3.86 8.38 -23.37
CA GLN A 198 4.38 9.11 -24.51
C GLN A 198 5.91 8.97 -24.57
N PHE A 199 6.39 8.52 -25.73
CA PHE A 199 7.79 8.37 -26.06
C PHE A 199 8.16 9.38 -27.15
N ASP A 200 9.37 9.92 -27.08
CA ASP A 200 9.93 10.75 -28.16
C ASP A 200 10.41 9.83 -29.29
N PHE A 201 9.70 9.89 -30.42
CA PHE A 201 9.79 8.93 -31.52
C PHE A 201 10.54 9.50 -32.71
N LYS A 202 11.34 8.65 -33.35
CA LYS A 202 12.06 8.98 -34.58
C LYS A 202 11.12 8.84 -35.78
N PRO A 203 10.68 9.95 -36.43
CA PRO A 203 9.66 9.88 -37.48
C PRO A 203 10.04 9.00 -38.67
N GLU A 204 11.34 8.83 -38.94
CA GLU A 204 11.85 7.94 -39.98
C GLU A 204 11.50 6.45 -39.74
N MET A 205 11.22 6.05 -38.50
CA MET A 205 10.80 4.70 -38.16
C MET A 205 9.29 4.49 -38.31
N LYS A 206 8.51 5.54 -38.61
CA LYS A 206 7.04 5.45 -38.77
C LYS A 206 6.63 4.44 -39.83
N ASN A 207 7.39 4.37 -40.92
CA ASN A 207 7.12 3.51 -42.06
C ASN A 207 8.00 2.24 -42.01
N GLY A 208 7.47 1.10 -42.48
CA GLY A 208 8.22 -0.15 -42.57
C GLY A 208 8.20 -1.03 -41.31
N TYR A 209 7.44 -0.63 -40.29
CA TYR A 209 7.27 -1.40 -39.06
C TYR A 209 5.81 -1.41 -38.61
N THR A 210 5.39 -2.52 -38.00
CA THR A 210 4.17 -2.57 -37.19
C THR A 210 4.54 -2.58 -35.71
N TYR A 211 3.77 -1.84 -34.92
CA TYR A 211 4.03 -1.68 -33.49
C TYR A 211 2.95 -2.39 -32.68
N ALA A 212 3.36 -3.00 -31.58
CA ALA A 212 2.43 -3.71 -30.70
C ALA A 212 2.87 -3.61 -29.23
N LEU A 213 1.87 -3.45 -28.36
CA LEU A 213 1.99 -3.77 -26.95
C LEU A 213 1.52 -5.21 -26.73
N ILE A 214 2.38 -6.07 -26.23
CA ILE A 214 2.07 -7.46 -25.91
C ILE A 214 2.21 -7.75 -24.42
N ASP A 215 1.45 -8.70 -23.91
CA ASP A 215 1.68 -9.25 -22.58
C ASP A 215 2.71 -10.39 -22.60
N ALA A 216 3.02 -10.95 -21.42
CA ALA A 216 3.94 -12.08 -21.26
C ALA A 216 3.59 -13.32 -22.11
N SER A 217 2.34 -13.48 -22.56
CA SER A 217 1.92 -14.58 -23.44
C SER A 217 2.14 -14.28 -24.93
N GLY A 218 2.59 -13.07 -25.27
CA GLY A 218 2.75 -12.60 -26.64
C GLY A 218 1.46 -12.10 -27.29
N LYS A 219 0.36 -11.99 -26.53
CA LYS A 219 -0.92 -11.49 -27.04
C LYS A 219 -0.96 -9.97 -26.98
N ILE A 220 -1.63 -9.36 -27.97
CA ILE A 220 -1.87 -7.92 -27.98
C ILE A 220 -2.65 -7.52 -26.73
N ALA A 221 -2.09 -6.58 -25.98
CA ALA A 221 -2.56 -6.20 -24.65
C ALA A 221 -2.77 -4.69 -24.49
N GLY A 222 -2.82 -3.95 -25.60
CA GLY A 222 -3.09 -2.52 -25.64
C GLY A 222 -2.97 -1.97 -27.06
N LYS A 223 -3.04 -0.64 -27.16
CA LYS A 223 -2.85 0.06 -28.44
C LYS A 223 -1.52 0.80 -28.41
N THR A 224 -0.84 0.79 -29.55
CA THR A 224 0.39 1.57 -29.74
C THR A 224 0.37 2.21 -31.11
N TRP A 225 0.71 3.48 -31.20
CA TRP A 225 0.85 4.11 -32.51
C TRP A 225 1.86 5.28 -32.48
N PRO A 226 2.65 5.43 -33.54
CA PRO A 226 3.40 6.65 -33.78
C PRO A 226 2.48 7.75 -34.34
N PHE A 227 2.63 8.96 -33.83
CA PHE A 227 2.01 10.18 -34.36
C PHE A 227 3.04 11.30 -34.33
N GLU A 228 3.40 11.81 -35.51
CA GLU A 228 4.48 12.78 -35.70
C GLU A 228 5.79 12.35 -35.03
N GLU A 229 6.31 13.16 -34.10
CA GLU A 229 7.53 12.93 -33.32
C GLU A 229 7.27 12.16 -32.02
N TYR A 230 6.07 11.62 -31.86
CA TYR A 230 5.68 10.90 -30.65
C TYR A 230 5.24 9.48 -30.96
N PHE A 231 5.39 8.62 -29.96
CA PHE A 231 4.83 7.29 -29.95
C PHE A 231 4.07 7.10 -28.66
N PHE A 232 2.82 6.68 -28.80
CA PHE A 232 1.91 6.55 -27.68
C PHE A 232 1.61 5.09 -27.39
N VAL A 233 1.44 4.79 -26.12
CA VAL A 233 1.06 3.47 -25.61
C VAL A 233 -0.12 3.64 -24.69
N PHE A 234 -1.18 2.88 -24.94
CA PHE A 234 -2.42 2.90 -24.18
C PHE A 234 -2.81 1.48 -23.77
N PRO A 235 -3.50 1.30 -22.63
CA PRO A 235 -4.19 0.07 -22.36
C PRO A 235 -5.30 -0.17 -23.41
N PRO A 236 -5.92 -1.35 -23.44
CA PRO A 236 -7.06 -1.59 -24.32
C PRO A 236 -8.18 -0.60 -24.00
N GLU A 237 -8.94 -0.20 -25.01
CA GLU A 237 -10.01 0.80 -24.86
C GLU A 237 -11.03 0.42 -23.77
N GLY A 238 -11.32 1.38 -22.89
CA GLY A 238 -12.21 1.19 -21.73
C GLY A 238 -11.63 0.25 -20.66
N LYS A 239 -10.34 -0.06 -20.70
CA LYS A 239 -9.66 -0.92 -19.73
C LYS A 239 -8.41 -0.23 -19.17
N ASN A 240 -8.09 -0.64 -17.95
CA ASN A 240 -6.88 -0.30 -17.24
C ASN A 240 -5.76 -1.31 -17.56
N PHE A 241 -4.51 -0.95 -17.28
CA PHE A 241 -3.46 -1.95 -17.24
C PHE A 241 -3.71 -2.92 -16.09
N LEU A 242 -3.22 -4.15 -16.24
CA LEU A 242 -3.17 -5.15 -15.18
C LEU A 242 -1.75 -5.17 -14.58
N PRO A 243 -1.57 -5.64 -13.34
CA PRO A 243 -0.24 -5.70 -12.73
C PRO A 243 0.56 -6.91 -13.24
N LYS A 244 0.90 -6.89 -14.53
CA LYS A 244 1.69 -7.91 -15.22
C LYS A 244 2.68 -7.24 -16.18
N GLU A 245 3.68 -7.99 -16.63
CA GLU A 245 4.67 -7.47 -17.58
C GLU A 245 4.05 -7.23 -18.96
N TYR A 246 4.39 -6.07 -19.54
CA TYR A 246 4.10 -5.69 -20.90
C TYR A 246 5.40 -5.43 -21.67
N THR A 247 5.38 -5.74 -22.96
CA THR A 247 6.49 -5.46 -23.88
C THR A 247 6.00 -4.64 -25.06
N ILE A 248 6.67 -3.53 -25.34
CA ILE A 248 6.51 -2.75 -26.56
C ILE A 248 7.44 -3.35 -27.62
N THR A 249 6.88 -3.68 -28.78
CA THR A 249 7.61 -4.29 -29.89
C THR A 249 7.42 -3.54 -31.20
N ALA A 250 8.42 -3.64 -32.07
CA ALA A 250 8.32 -3.26 -33.48
C ALA A 250 8.67 -4.46 -34.34
N LYS A 251 7.84 -4.77 -35.34
CA LYS A 251 8.07 -5.84 -36.32
C LYS A 251 8.32 -5.23 -37.68
N SER A 252 9.44 -5.57 -38.33
CA SER A 252 9.71 -5.13 -39.69
C SER A 252 8.67 -5.70 -40.65
N THR A 253 8.06 -4.85 -41.47
CA THR A 253 7.12 -5.30 -42.52
C THR A 253 7.86 -5.96 -43.68
N LYS A 254 9.15 -5.71 -43.84
CA LYS A 254 9.98 -6.27 -44.92
C LYS A 254 10.58 -7.63 -44.55
N THR A 255 11.19 -7.75 -43.38
CA THR A 255 11.91 -8.97 -42.97
C THR A 255 11.14 -9.84 -42.00
N GLY A 256 10.11 -9.31 -41.34
CA GLY A 256 9.38 -10.00 -40.28
C GLY A 256 10.12 -10.02 -38.93
N GLU A 257 11.34 -9.49 -38.85
CA GLU A 257 12.14 -9.41 -37.62
C GLU A 257 11.42 -8.59 -36.55
N VAL A 258 11.47 -9.05 -35.30
CA VAL A 258 10.79 -8.43 -34.14
C VAL A 258 11.83 -7.87 -33.18
N PHE A 259 11.71 -6.58 -32.90
CA PHE A 259 12.53 -5.84 -31.94
C PHE A 259 11.76 -5.60 -30.65
N LYS A 260 12.36 -5.94 -29.50
CA LYS A 260 11.87 -5.49 -28.19
C LYS A 260 12.36 -4.07 -27.94
N LEU A 261 11.42 -3.15 -27.77
CA LEU A 261 11.73 -1.73 -27.60
C LEU A 261 11.85 -1.37 -26.13
N ALA A 262 10.84 -1.72 -25.32
CA ALA A 262 10.87 -1.53 -23.88
C ALA A 262 9.93 -2.52 -23.17
N THR A 263 10.15 -2.74 -21.88
CA THR A 263 9.27 -3.51 -21.00
C THR A 263 8.93 -2.71 -19.75
N PHE A 264 7.75 -2.97 -19.20
CA PHE A 264 7.30 -2.36 -17.94
C PHE A 264 6.28 -3.26 -17.26
N THR A 265 6.14 -3.10 -15.94
CA THR A 265 5.13 -3.77 -15.13
C THR A 265 4.45 -2.72 -14.26
N PRO A 266 3.18 -2.39 -14.54
CA PRO A 266 2.44 -1.42 -13.74
C PRO A 266 2.22 -1.91 -12.31
N VAL A 267 2.33 -1.00 -11.35
CA VAL A 267 1.99 -1.26 -9.95
C VAL A 267 0.48 -1.33 -9.81
N HIS A 268 -0.01 -2.36 -9.12
CA HIS A 268 -1.43 -2.46 -8.82
C HIS A 268 -1.86 -1.34 -7.87
N ILE A 269 -2.77 -0.49 -8.35
CA ILE A 269 -3.49 0.48 -7.55
C ILE A 269 -5.00 0.27 -7.77
N PHE A 270 -5.73 0.07 -6.66
CA PHE A 270 -7.17 -0.18 -6.56
C PHE A 270 -7.70 -1.48 -7.18
#